data_AF-A0A1B1IDT5-F1
#
_entry.id   AF-A0A1B1IDT5-F1
#
_cell.length_a   1.000
_cell.length_b   1.000
_cell.length_c   1.000
_cell.angle_alpha   90.00
_cell.angle_beta   90.00
_cell.angle_gamma   90.00
#
_symmetry.space_group_name_H-M   'P 1'
#
loop_
_entity.id
_entity.type
_entity.pdbx_description
1 polymer ?
#
loop_
_entity_poly.entity_id
_entity_poly.type
_entity_poly.pdbx_seq_one_letter_code
_entity_poly.pdbx_strand_id
1 'polypeptide(L)' 'MSRQLWNYLRSRVQVVTNDGKIIKGRVIDFVDEMDNDEQDEITILIDNPSPDEATEISLFESEVLSIETIS' A
#
# COMPACT_ATOMS: atom_id res chain seq x y z
N MET A 1 -15.76 -5.58 -3.77
CA MET A 1 -15.09 -6.77 -3.21
C MET A 1 -13.80 -6.24 -2.61
N SER A 2 -13.60 -6.38 -1.30
CA SER A 2 -12.34 -5.98 -0.66
C SER A 2 -11.18 -6.79 -1.26
N ARG A 3 -10.10 -6.09 -1.60
CA ARG A 3 -8.83 -6.61 -2.13
C ARG A 3 -8.04 -7.39 -1.08
N GLN A 4 -8.52 -7.44 0.16
CA GLN A 4 -7.92 -8.18 1.26
C GLN A 4 -6.46 -7.74 1.48
N LEU A 5 -6.28 -6.44 1.73
CA LEU A 5 -4.95 -5.83 1.74
C LEU A 5 -4.00 -6.44 2.79
N TRP A 6 -4.54 -7.02 3.85
CA TRP A 6 -3.78 -7.76 4.87
C TRP A 6 -2.94 -8.93 4.30
N ASN A 7 -3.33 -9.50 3.15
CA ASN A 7 -2.56 -10.58 2.50
C ASN A 7 -1.16 -10.12 2.05
N TYR A 8 -0.94 -8.82 1.92
CA TYR A 8 0.34 -8.25 1.50
C TYR A 8 1.22 -7.83 2.67
N LEU A 9 0.75 -7.91 3.92
CA LEU A 9 1.52 -7.51 5.10
C LEU A 9 2.90 -8.19 5.13
N ARG A 10 3.95 -7.42 5.38
CA ARG A 10 5.38 -7.82 5.34
C ARG A 10 5.91 -8.21 3.98
N SER A 11 5.09 -8.29 2.93
CA SER A 11 5.55 -8.56 1.58
C SER A 11 6.12 -7.31 0.93
N ARG A 12 7.05 -7.51 -0.01
CA ARG A 12 7.45 -6.45 -0.93
C ARG A 12 6.45 -6.42 -2.08
N VAL A 13 5.97 -5.24 -2.45
CA VAL A 13 4.90 -5.08 -3.43
C VAL A 13 5.24 -4.02 -4.46
N GLN A 14 4.62 -4.15 -5.63
CA GLN A 14 4.43 -3.07 -6.58
C GLN A 14 2.95 -2.69 -6.58
N VAL A 15 2.65 -1.42 -6.33
CA VAL A 15 1.31 -0.87 -6.34
C VAL A 15 1.19 0.09 -7.51
N VAL A 16 0.12 -0.05 -8.29
CA VAL A 16 -0.32 0.95 -9.26
C VAL A 16 -1.51 1.68 -8.66
N THR A 17 -1.42 3.00 -8.54
CA THR A 17 -2.50 3.85 -8.02
C THR A 17 -3.41 4.33 -9.15
N ASN A 18 -4.60 4.83 -8.81
CA ASN A 18 -5.56 5.35 -9.78
C ASN A 18 -5.05 6.57 -10.58
N ASP A 19 -4.10 7.33 -10.03
CA ASP A 19 -3.44 8.44 -10.72
C ASP A 19 -2.26 7.98 -11.61
N GLY A 20 -2.05 6.66 -11.73
CA GLY A 20 -1.03 6.06 -12.59
C GLY A 20 0.37 6.02 -11.99
N LYS A 21 0.56 6.37 -10.72
CA LYS A 21 1.85 6.22 -10.06
C LYS A 21 2.14 4.74 -9.77
N ILE A 22 3.42 4.41 -9.79
CA ILE A 22 3.94 3.10 -9.43
C ILE A 22 4.77 3.24 -8.17
N ILE A 23 4.33 2.57 -7.10
CA ILE A 23 5.01 2.57 -5.80
C ILE A 23 5.58 1.18 -5.57
N LYS A 24 6.85 1.11 -5.19
CA LYS A 24 7.51 -0.14 -4.78
C LYS A 24 7.97 -0.01 -3.34
N GLY A 25 7.75 -1.04 -2.56
CA GLY A 25 8.11 -1.00 -1.15
C GLY A 25 7.65 -2.22 -0.39
N ARG A 26 7.86 -2.20 0.92
CA ARG A 26 7.39 -3.24 1.84
C ARG A 26 6.14 -2.78 2.55
N VAL A 27 5.09 -3.59 2.53
CA VAL A 27 3.91 -3.34 3.37
C VAL A 27 4.30 -3.56 4.83
N ILE A 28 4.19 -2.51 5.64
CA ILE A 28 4.56 -2.53 7.06
C ILE A 28 3.36 -2.53 7.98
N ASP A 29 2.22 -2.04 7.51
CA ASP A 29 0.98 -1.97 8.29
C ASP A 29 -0.27 -2.06 7.39
N PHE A 30 -1.41 -2.37 7.99
CA PHE A 30 -2.73 -2.31 7.36
C PHE A 30 -3.77 -1.89 8.39
N VAL A 31 -4.83 -1.24 7.92
CA VAL A 31 -6.03 -0.96 8.71
C VAL A 31 -7.21 -1.56 7.96
N ASP A 32 -8.02 -2.37 8.64
CA ASP A 32 -9.28 -2.93 8.11
C ASP A 32 -10.43 -1.99 8.49
N GLU A 33 -11.43 -1.83 7.60
CA GLU A 33 -12.68 -1.10 7.88
C GLU A 33 -13.34 -1.55 9.19
N MET A 34 -13.20 -2.84 9.55
CA MET A 34 -13.71 -3.36 10.82
C MET A 34 -13.00 -2.82 12.08
N ASP A 35 -11.77 -2.33 11.95
CA ASP A 35 -10.96 -1.84 13.07
C ASP A 35 -11.15 -0.34 13.35
N ASN A 36 -11.52 0.46 12.34
CA ASN A 36 -11.56 1.92 12.45
C ASN A 36 -12.87 2.61 12.01
N ASP A 37 -13.90 1.87 11.56
CA ASP A 37 -15.11 2.43 10.92
C ASP A 37 -14.82 3.31 9.66
N GLU A 38 -13.61 3.21 9.08
CA GLU A 38 -13.18 3.88 7.83
C GLU A 38 -12.90 2.85 6.71
N GLN A 39 -12.21 3.23 5.63
CA GLN A 39 -11.89 2.31 4.53
C GLN A 39 -10.61 1.52 4.81
N ASP A 40 -10.49 0.32 4.23
CA ASP A 40 -9.26 -0.47 4.20
C ASP A 40 -8.07 0.37 3.70
N GLU A 41 -6.95 0.32 4.44
CA GLU A 41 -5.72 1.08 4.14
C GLU A 41 -4.48 0.17 4.28
N ILE A 42 -3.44 0.45 3.49
CA ILE A 42 -2.09 -0.11 3.70
C ILE A 42 -1.04 0.97 3.83
N THR A 43 -0.06 0.70 4.69
CA THR A 43 1.15 1.52 4.82
C THR A 43 2.33 0.79 4.19
N ILE A 44 3.00 1.47 3.27
CA ILE A 44 4.12 0.95 2.48
C ILE A 44 5.38 1.76 2.81
N LEU A 45 6.42 1.08 3.26
CA LEU A 45 7.78 1.62 3.33
C LEU A 45 8.39 1.59 1.92
N ILE A 46 8.61 2.76 1.33
CA ILE A 46 9.05 2.95 -0.05
C ILE A 46 10.49 2.48 -0.23
N ASP A 47 10.75 1.78 -1.33
CA ASP A 47 12.10 1.38 -1.71
C ASP A 47 12.91 2.55 -2.25
N ASN A 48 14.12 2.76 -1.70
CA ASN A 48 15.08 3.77 -2.15
C ASN A 48 14.47 5.17 -2.38
N PRO A 49 13.78 5.75 -1.38
CA PRO A 49 13.20 7.08 -1.52
C PRO A 49 14.31 8.10 -1.79
N SER A 50 14.02 9.10 -2.61
CA SER A 50 14.91 10.25 -2.74
C SER A 50 15.01 10.99 -1.40
N PRO A 51 16.09 11.74 -1.12
CA PRO A 51 16.25 12.44 0.16
C PRO A 51 15.11 13.42 0.50
N ASP A 52 14.42 13.94 -0.51
CA ASP A 52 13.31 14.88 -0.39
C ASP A 52 11.92 14.20 -0.52
N GLU A 53 11.88 12.88 -0.70
CA GLU A 53 10.64 12.11 -0.83
C GLU A 53 10.28 11.44 0.50
N ALA A 54 8.98 11.20 0.68
CA ALA A 54 8.49 10.44 1.82
C ALA A 54 9.09 9.03 1.81
N THR A 55 9.46 8.53 3.00
CA THR A 55 9.95 7.15 3.17
C THR A 55 8.81 6.15 3.27
N GLU A 56 7.61 6.62 3.62
CA GLU A 56 6.42 5.81 3.84
C GLU A 56 5.21 6.46 3.17
N ILE A 57 4.25 5.65 2.76
CA ILE A 57 2.99 6.11 2.20
C ILE A 57 1.85 5.19 2.62
N SER A 58 0.75 5.83 3.04
CA SER A 58 -0.55 5.21 3.26
C SER A 58 -1.40 5.32 2.01
N LEU A 59 -2.08 4.23 1.64
CA LEU A 59 -3.00 4.18 0.50
C LEU A 59 -4.29 3.50 0.90
N PHE A 60 -5.42 4.16 0.64
CA PHE A 60 -6.72 3.51 0.75
C PHE A 60 -6.89 2.47 -0.36
N GLU A 61 -7.67 1.43 -0.08
CA GLU A 61 -8.00 0.40 -1.06
C GLU A 61 -8.61 1.01 -2.34
N SER A 62 -9.39 2.08 -2.17
CA SER A 62 -10.01 2.82 -3.27
C SER A 62 -9.00 3.56 -4.14
N GLU A 63 -7.79 3.85 -3.66
CA GLU A 63 -6.71 4.49 -4.42
C GLU A 63 -5.83 3.47 -5.17
N VAL A 64 -5.89 2.20 -4.78
CA VAL A 64 -5.12 1.11 -5.36
C VAL A 64 -5.84 0.56 -6.60
N LEU A 65 -5.24 0.74 -7.78
CA LEU A 65 -5.70 0.12 -9.01
C LEU A 65 -5.29 -1.36 -9.06
N SER A 66 -4.03 -1.66 -8.73
CA SER A 66 -3.51 -3.03 -8.59
C SER A 66 -2.37 -3.10 -7.58
N ILE A 67 -2.20 -4.27 -6.99
CA ILE A 67 -1.12 -4.59 -6.06
C ILE A 67 -0.64 -6.01 -6.36
N GLU A 68 0.66 -6.18 -6.49
CA GLU A 68 1.30 -7.47 -6.75
C GLU A 68 2.53 -7.64 -5.87
N THR A 69 2.72 -8.83 -5.30
CA THR A 69 3.94 -9.18 -4.58
C THR A 69 5.10 -9.32 -5.54
N ILE A 70 6.23 -8.71 -5.22
CA ILE A 70 7.47 -8.79 -5.98
C ILE A 70 8.57 -9.43 -5.13
N SER A 71 9.50 -10.15 -5.77
CA SER A 71 10.66 -10.78 -5.12
C SER A 71 11.86 -9.83 -5.02
#